data_AF-K2FP84-F1
#
_entry.id   AF-K2FP84-F1
#
_cell.length_a   1.000
_cell.length_b   1.000
_cell.length_c   1.000
_cell.angle_alpha   90.00
_cell.angle_beta   90.00
_cell.angle_gamma   90.00
#
_symmetry.space_group_name_H-M   'P 1'
#
loop_
_entity.id
_entity.type
_entity.pdbx_description
1 polymer ?
#
loop_
_entity_poly.entity_id
_entity_poly.type
_entity_poly.pdbx_seq_one_letter_code
_entity_poly.pdbx_strand_id
1 'polypeptide(L)' 'MSKSQMSKSIAPHYDASNKKVSNILKFLFFSLIGILVFFYPITLNGTSSIPLDHMVTWLTTTFPFLASTYALLVILGGAI' A
#
# COMPACT_ATOMS: atom_id res chain seq x y z
N MET A 1 -8.31 -14.01 58.07
CA MET A 1 -9.21 -14.70 57.11
C MET A 1 -9.51 -13.74 55.96
N SER A 2 -8.83 -13.96 54.82
CA SER A 2 -8.85 -13.11 53.61
C SER A 2 -10.14 -13.35 52.82
N LYS A 3 -11.06 -12.38 52.80
CA LYS A 3 -12.25 -12.41 51.93
C LYS A 3 -12.36 -11.21 50.96
N SER A 4 -11.41 -10.26 50.97
CA SER A 4 -11.45 -9.13 50.03
C SER A 4 -10.84 -9.43 48.65
N GLN A 5 -10.22 -10.59 48.47
CA GLN A 5 -9.61 -11.00 47.19
C GLN A 5 -10.53 -11.87 46.30
N MET A 6 -11.74 -12.20 46.76
CA MET A 6 -12.66 -13.12 46.06
C MET A 6 -13.81 -12.39 45.33
N SER A 7 -13.57 -11.17 44.83
CA SER A 7 -14.52 -10.43 43.98
C SER A 7 -13.82 -9.66 42.84
N LYS A 8 -12.62 -10.08 42.44
CA LYS A 8 -11.84 -9.37 41.40
C LYS A 8 -11.20 -10.35 40.40
N SER A 9 -12.01 -11.17 39.74
CA SER A 9 -11.48 -12.04 38.68
C SER A 9 -12.41 -12.34 37.50
N ILE A 10 -13.51 -11.61 37.29
CA ILE A 10 -14.44 -11.93 36.20
C ILE A 10 -14.87 -10.69 35.41
N ALA A 11 -13.88 -9.92 34.94
CA ALA A 11 -14.09 -9.04 33.79
C ALA A 11 -13.08 -9.45 32.72
N PRO A 12 -13.52 -9.83 31.51
CA PRO A 12 -12.59 -10.08 30.41
C PRO A 12 -11.87 -8.77 30.07
N HIS A 13 -10.55 -8.77 30.25
CA HIS A 13 -9.68 -7.68 29.84
C HIS A 13 -9.59 -7.70 28.30
N TYR A 14 -10.57 -7.09 27.64
CA TYR A 14 -10.54 -6.89 26.20
C TYR A 14 -9.54 -5.78 25.87
N ASP A 15 -8.26 -6.15 25.73
CA ASP A 15 -7.22 -5.30 25.12
C ASP A 15 -7.41 -5.24 23.59
N ALA A 16 -8.59 -4.79 23.17
CA ALA A 16 -9.08 -4.87 21.79
C ALA A 16 -9.05 -3.52 21.05
N SER A 17 -8.44 -2.48 21.63
CA SER A 17 -8.61 -1.10 21.16
C SER A 17 -7.45 -0.62 20.28
N ASN A 18 -6.19 -0.77 20.71
CA ASN A 18 -5.07 -0.09 20.06
C ASN A 18 -4.48 -0.80 18.82
N LYS A 19 -4.57 -2.13 18.71
CA LYS A 19 -4.00 -2.88 17.57
C LYS A 19 -4.79 -2.73 16.27
N LYS A 20 -6.14 -2.67 16.34
CA LYS A 20 -7.00 -2.59 15.15
C LYS A 20 -6.91 -1.22 14.48
N VAL A 21 -6.95 -0.14 15.26
CA VAL A 21 -6.85 1.24 14.74
C VAL A 21 -5.53 1.47 14.01
N SER A 22 -4.42 0.95 14.55
CA SER A 22 -3.10 1.03 13.89
C SER A 22 -3.09 0.37 12.51
N ASN A 23 -3.75 -0.79 12.35
CA ASN A 23 -3.78 -1.50 11.07
C ASN A 23 -4.69 -0.81 10.03
N ILE A 24 -5.83 -0.27 10.47
CA ILE A 24 -6.72 0.52 9.59
C ILE A 24 -6.00 1.77 9.09
N LEU A 25 -5.28 2.49 9.97
CA LEU A 25 -4.52 3.68 9.58
C LEU A 25 -3.43 3.36 8.57
N LYS A 26 -2.69 2.26 8.78
CA LYS A 26 -1.68 1.78 7.81
C LYS A 26 -2.32 1.47 6.46
N PHE A 27 -3.46 0.76 6.46
CA PHE A 27 -4.19 0.45 5.24
C PHE A 27 -4.61 1.71 4.48
N LEU A 28 -5.22 2.68 5.17
CA LEU A 28 -5.62 3.95 4.57
C LEU A 28 -4.43 4.75 4.05
N PHE A 29 -3.32 4.77 4.79
CA PHE A 29 -2.10 5.46 4.38
C PHE A 29 -1.53 4.88 3.07
N PHE A 30 -1.34 3.55 3.01
CA PHE A 30 -0.84 2.90 1.79
C PHE A 30 -1.82 3.02 0.62
N SER A 31 -3.13 2.95 0.89
CA SER A 31 -4.17 3.18 -0.12
C SER A 31 -4.13 4.61 -0.66
N LEU A 32 -4.02 5.61 0.21
CA LEU A 32 -3.94 7.02 -0.18
C LEU A 32 -2.70 7.29 -1.02
N ILE A 33 -1.54 6.73 -0.65
CA ILE A 33 -0.32 6.83 -1.44
C ILE A 33 -0.50 6.23 -2.83
N GLY A 34 -1.13 5.05 -2.94
CA GLY A 34 -1.47 4.47 -4.23
C GLY A 34 -2.31 5.45 -5.05
N ILE A 35 -3.41 5.95 -4.49
CA ILE A 35 -4.30 6.90 -5.16
C ILE A 35 -3.52 8.15 -5.62
N LEU A 36 -2.66 8.71 -4.79
CA LEU A 36 -1.84 9.87 -5.19
C LEU A 36 -0.88 9.52 -6.33
N VAL A 37 -0.19 8.38 -6.28
CA VAL A 37 0.73 7.95 -7.35
C VAL A 37 0.03 7.66 -8.68
N PHE A 38 -1.25 7.29 -8.66
CA PHE A 38 -2.05 7.01 -9.86
C PHE A 38 -2.82 8.21 -10.39
N PHE A 39 -3.23 9.15 -9.53
CA PHE A 39 -4.17 10.22 -9.91
C PHE A 39 -3.61 11.64 -9.77
N TYR A 40 -2.50 11.85 -9.04
CA TYR A 40 -1.92 13.18 -8.86
C TYR A 40 -0.82 13.44 -9.90
N PRO A 41 -1.05 14.30 -10.92
CA PRO A 41 -0.04 14.60 -11.91
C PRO A 41 1.10 15.41 -11.29
N ILE A 42 2.34 15.03 -11.60
CA ILE A 42 3.55 15.77 -11.26
C ILE A 42 4.21 16.31 -12.53
N THR A 43 4.69 17.54 -12.46
CA THR A 43 5.40 18.18 -13.57
C THR A 43 6.89 17.93 -13.41
N LEU A 44 7.46 17.12 -14.31
CA LEU A 44 8.90 16.86 -14.39
C LEU A 44 9.37 17.33 -15.77
N ASN A 45 10.43 18.13 -15.82
CA ASN A 45 11.03 18.64 -17.07
C ASN A 45 10.06 19.34 -18.05
N GLY A 46 8.98 19.95 -17.53
CA GLY A 46 7.99 20.68 -18.32
C GLY A 46 6.79 19.84 -18.81
N THR A 47 6.79 18.52 -18.60
CA THR A 47 5.65 17.64 -18.88
C THR A 47 4.96 17.23 -17.58
N SER A 48 3.67 17.55 -17.48
CA SER A 48 2.81 17.10 -16.40
C SER A 48 2.26 15.72 -16.74
N SER A 49 2.67 14.72 -15.96
CA SER A 49 2.13 13.36 -16.08
C SER A 49 2.05 12.70 -14.70
N ILE A 50 1.31 11.60 -14.62
CA ILE A 50 1.18 10.81 -13.40
C ILE A 50 2.56 10.23 -13.02
N PRO A 51 2.94 10.20 -11.74
CA PRO A 51 4.26 9.70 -11.30
C PRO A 51 4.62 8.31 -11.87
N LEU A 52 3.63 7.42 -11.94
CA LEU A 52 3.81 6.09 -12.51
C LEU A 52 4.22 6.15 -13.99
N ASP A 53 3.63 7.05 -14.77
CA ASP A 53 3.91 7.20 -16.20
C ASP A 53 5.35 7.67 -16.44
N HIS A 54 5.84 8.61 -15.63
CA HIS A 54 7.26 9.02 -15.68
C HIS A 54 8.20 7.86 -15.39
N MET A 55 7.85 7.00 -14.43
CA MET A 55 8.66 5.84 -14.06
C MET A 55 8.70 4.79 -15.19
N VAL A 56 7.54 4.53 -15.82
CA VAL A 56 7.45 3.63 -16.98
C VAL A 56 8.22 4.20 -18.17
N THR A 57 8.03 5.49 -18.46
CA THR A 57 8.74 6.18 -19.54
C THR A 57 10.26 6.15 -19.34
N TRP A 58 10.74 6.37 -18.11
CA TRP A 58 12.17 6.24 -17.80
C TRP A 58 12.69 4.81 -18.01
N LEU A 59 11.91 3.80 -17.62
CA LEU A 59 12.29 2.39 -17.81
C LEU A 59 12.31 1.99 -19.29
N THR A 60 11.31 2.38 -20.06
CA THR A 60 11.20 2.06 -21.50
C THR A 60 12.24 2.82 -22.33
N THR A 61 12.60 4.04 -21.93
CA THR A 61 13.67 4.81 -22.60
C THR A 61 15.05 4.27 -22.28
N THR A 62 15.31 3.84 -21.05
CA THR A 62 16.62 3.32 -20.63
C THR A 62 16.85 1.87 -21.10
N PHE A 63 15.82 1.03 -21.06
CA PHE A 63 15.91 -0.40 -21.41
C PHE A 63 14.74 -0.84 -22.32
N PRO A 64 14.67 -0.36 -23.57
CA PRO A 64 13.51 -0.58 -24.45
C PRO A 64 13.24 -2.05 -24.73
N PHE A 65 14.28 -2.84 -25.00
CA PHE A 65 14.13 -4.28 -25.27
C PHE A 65 13.64 -5.06 -24.04
N LEU A 66 14.15 -4.71 -22.85
CA LEU A 66 13.82 -5.39 -21.61
C LEU A 66 12.38 -5.08 -21.16
N ALA A 67 11.98 -3.81 -21.24
CA ALA A 67 10.63 -3.38 -20.89
C ALA A 67 9.58 -4.02 -21.81
N SER A 68 9.81 -4.02 -23.12
CA SER A 68 8.89 -4.64 -24.10
C SER A 68 8.77 -6.15 -23.90
N THR A 69 9.90 -6.85 -23.71
CA THR A 69 9.89 -8.31 -23.51
C THR A 69 9.20 -8.68 -22.20
N TYR A 70 9.46 -7.93 -21.12
CA TYR A 70 8.82 -8.17 -19.84
C TYR A 70 7.31 -7.94 -19.90
N ALA A 71 6.87 -6.86 -20.56
CA ALA A 71 5.45 -6.59 -20.77
C ALA A 71 4.75 -7.74 -21.51
N LEU A 72 5.38 -8.27 -22.57
CA LEU A 72 4.85 -9.42 -23.31
C LEU A 72 4.71 -10.66 -22.41
N LEU A 73 5.74 -10.97 -21.61
CA LEU A 73 5.71 -12.11 -20.68
C LEU A 73 4.62 -11.96 -19.61
N VAL A 74 4.45 -10.77 -19.06
CA VAL A 74 3.41 -10.47 -18.06
C VAL A 74 2.01 -10.61 -18.66
N ILE A 75 1.79 -10.10 -19.88
CA ILE A 75 0.51 -10.23 -20.58
C ILE A 75 0.20 -11.72 -20.86
N LEU A 76 1.18 -12.47 -21.37
CA LEU A 76 1.02 -13.91 -21.61
C LEU A 76 0.74 -14.67 -20.30
N GLY A 77 1.47 -14.38 -19.23
CA GLY A 77 1.27 -14.99 -17.92
C GLY A 77 -0.06 -14.62 -17.25
N GLY A 78 -0.61 -13.43 -17.54
CA GLY A 78 -1.93 -13.02 -17.06
C GLY A 78 -3.10 -13.49 -17.94
N ALA A 79 -2.83 -14.01 -19.14
CA ALA A 79 -3.85 -14.52 -20.06
C ALA A 79 -4.24 -15.98 -19.82
N ILE A 80 -3.44 -16.71 -19.02
CA ILE A 80 -3.65 -18.11 -18.59
C ILE A 80 -4.19 -18.13 -17.17
#